data_AF-A0A2S9XJK9-F1
#
_entry.id   AF-A0A2S9XJK9-F1
#
_cell.length_a   1.000
_cell.length_b   1.000
_cell.length_c   1.000
_cell.angle_alpha   90.00
_cell.angle_beta   90.00
_cell.angle_gamma   90.00
#
_symmetry.space_group_name_H-M   'P 1'
#
loop_
_entity.id
_entity.type
_entity.pdbx_description
1 polymer ?
#
loop_
_entity_poly.entity_id
_entity_poly.type
_entity_poly.pdbx_seq_one_letter_code
_entity_poly.pdbx_strand_id
1 'polypeptide(L)'
;MSERPAGPKSGVSGAPSGVSGARADLRRFVGVSLGGGRGKTTAVARLELGPASDESGAESGGARSQLTLAEARTRWGQRGGGEIDDGDGDGEAPFRDAVLLRWIDRWVDEHTVTAFDTPLTLPPCVRCQLQCPGVEACTVPVVAWMRRHGEHLVIRKGRSDPGKPWVTPYTQRATELLLERATLQPREALGQGMGPLAARAAYLRRALAPRLRLNENLIEVHPRATLIRLFGARLERRTRHGSAMQTWERRKDLLERLGQLVEGLEFDRVWPDLVVRNVHVFHAVVSAFTAYFWAQESWCGPQDLLAKAEDQAGHLARAVDELGDLWLEDGWIWAPPSRVPGTSSSD
;
A
#
# COMPACT_ATOMS: atom_id res chain seq x y z
N MET A 1 58.07 -10.51 -2.24
CA MET A 1 57.41 -9.61 -3.20
C MET A 1 56.27 -10.37 -3.86
N SER A 2 55.04 -10.12 -3.41
CA SER A 2 53.82 -10.56 -4.09
C SER A 2 52.70 -9.66 -3.55
N GLU A 3 52.38 -8.62 -4.32
CA GLU A 3 51.42 -7.58 -3.99
C GLU A 3 49.99 -8.10 -4.22
N ARG A 4 49.13 -7.95 -3.20
CA ARG A 4 47.68 -8.17 -3.32
C ARG A 4 47.04 -6.92 -3.94
N PRO A 5 46.10 -7.04 -4.89
CA PRO A 5 45.41 -5.87 -5.40
C PRO A 5 44.36 -5.39 -4.39
N ALA A 6 44.38 -4.09 -4.10
CA ALA A 6 43.38 -3.40 -3.31
C ALA A 6 42.04 -3.36 -4.08
N GLY A 7 40.98 -3.91 -3.46
CA GLY A 7 39.62 -3.81 -3.97
C GLY A 7 39.10 -2.36 -3.90
N PRO A 8 38.19 -1.97 -4.80
CA PRO A 8 37.67 -0.61 -4.84
C PRO A 8 36.77 -0.34 -3.62
N LYS A 9 37.06 0.75 -2.92
CA LYS A 9 36.19 1.31 -1.89
C LYS A 9 34.96 1.91 -2.58
N SER A 10 33.83 1.20 -2.56
CA SER A 10 32.54 1.74 -2.96
C SER A 10 32.09 2.77 -1.92
N GLY A 11 32.20 4.04 -2.28
CA GLY A 11 31.58 5.13 -1.53
C GLY A 11 30.06 4.95 -1.55
N VAL A 12 29.47 4.79 -0.37
CA VAL A 12 28.02 4.82 -0.17
C VAL A 12 27.57 6.25 -0.47
N SER A 13 27.01 6.46 -1.65
CA SER A 13 26.38 7.72 -2.04
C SER A 13 25.05 7.83 -1.31
N GLY A 14 24.85 8.95 -0.60
CA GLY A 14 23.64 9.20 0.18
C GLY A 14 22.35 9.12 -0.63
N ALA A 15 21.29 8.68 0.04
CA ALA A 15 19.93 8.74 -0.49
C ALA A 15 19.60 10.19 -0.91
N PRO A 16 18.88 10.39 -2.04
CA PRO A 16 18.55 11.73 -2.51
C PRO A 16 17.63 12.43 -1.51
N SER A 17 18.14 13.48 -0.88
CA SER A 17 17.45 14.35 0.09
C SER A 17 16.30 15.18 -0.51
N GLY A 18 15.95 14.99 -1.79
CA GLY A 18 14.91 15.75 -2.50
C GLY A 18 13.52 15.12 -2.52
N VAL A 19 13.34 13.86 -2.09
CA VAL A 19 12.06 13.13 -2.21
C VAL A 19 11.00 13.60 -1.20
N SER A 20 11.44 14.07 -0.02
CA SER A 20 10.55 14.51 1.06
C SER A 20 9.77 15.78 0.67
N GLY A 21 10.41 16.70 -0.08
CA GLY A 21 9.78 17.95 -0.53
C GLY A 21 8.67 17.72 -1.58
N ALA A 22 8.92 16.88 -2.58
CA ALA A 22 7.96 16.64 -3.66
C ALA A 22 6.67 15.93 -3.19
N ARG A 23 6.77 15.08 -2.16
CA ARG A 23 5.59 14.41 -1.58
C ARG A 23 4.79 15.33 -0.65
N ALA A 24 5.45 16.30 -0.03
CA ALA A 24 4.80 17.27 0.86
C ALA A 24 3.80 18.18 0.12
N ASP A 25 3.92 18.31 -1.21
CA ASP A 25 3.01 19.06 -2.06
C ASP A 25 1.73 18.29 -2.43
N LEU A 26 1.66 17.00 -2.10
CA LEU A 26 0.45 16.21 -2.33
C LEU A 26 -0.69 16.70 -1.42
N ARG A 27 -1.87 16.86 -2.00
CA ARG A 27 -3.09 17.35 -1.33
C ARG A 27 -4.26 16.38 -1.47
N ARG A 28 -4.21 15.46 -2.43
CA ARG A 28 -5.27 14.49 -2.69
C ARG A 28 -4.75 13.07 -2.63
N PHE A 29 -5.44 12.25 -1.84
CA PHE A 29 -5.06 10.86 -1.58
C PHE A 29 -6.22 9.96 -1.98
N VAL A 30 -6.04 9.26 -3.09
CA VAL A 30 -7.02 8.35 -3.64
C VAL A 30 -6.70 6.93 -3.19
N GLY A 31 -7.69 6.23 -2.65
CA GLY A 31 -7.60 4.82 -2.32
C GLY A 31 -8.54 3.99 -3.19
N VAL A 32 -8.03 2.89 -3.76
CA VAL A 32 -8.79 1.98 -4.61
C VAL A 32 -8.72 0.57 -4.04
N SER A 33 -9.88 0.03 -3.70
CA SER A 33 -10.04 -1.40 -3.40
C SER A 33 -10.69 -2.09 -4.59
N LEU A 34 -9.96 -2.92 -5.34
CA LEU A 34 -10.51 -3.54 -6.54
C LEU A 34 -11.63 -4.54 -6.24
N GLY A 35 -11.56 -5.20 -5.07
CA GLY A 35 -12.60 -6.08 -4.51
C GLY A 35 -12.95 -7.35 -5.30
N GLY A 36 -12.69 -7.40 -6.61
CA GLY A 36 -12.81 -8.57 -7.48
C GLY A 36 -12.38 -8.25 -8.92
N GLY A 37 -12.12 -9.30 -9.70
CA GLY A 37 -11.62 -9.17 -11.09
C GLY A 37 -12.63 -8.60 -12.10
N ARG A 38 -13.93 -8.48 -11.74
CA ARG A 38 -15.00 -7.96 -12.64
C ARG A 38 -15.49 -6.56 -12.31
N GLY A 39 -14.93 -5.90 -11.29
CA GLY A 39 -15.29 -4.51 -10.94
C GLY A 39 -16.62 -4.28 -10.22
N LYS A 40 -17.39 -5.34 -9.89
CA LYS A 40 -18.69 -5.19 -9.20
C LYS A 40 -18.57 -4.69 -7.75
N THR A 41 -17.46 -4.99 -7.10
CA THR A 41 -17.18 -4.68 -5.70
C THR A 41 -16.04 -3.68 -5.56
N THR A 42 -15.62 -3.07 -6.68
CA THR A 42 -14.60 -2.02 -6.64
C THR A 42 -15.13 -0.85 -5.86
N ALA A 43 -14.29 -0.37 -4.96
CA ALA A 43 -14.57 0.78 -4.13
C ALA A 43 -13.45 1.79 -4.31
N VAL A 44 -13.83 3.06 -4.23
CA VAL A 44 -12.91 4.18 -4.22
C VAL A 44 -13.11 4.99 -2.95
N ALA A 45 -12.07 5.67 -2.52
CA ALA A 45 -12.12 6.70 -1.51
C ALA A 45 -11.19 7.85 -1.91
N ARG A 46 -11.54 9.07 -1.51
CA ARG A 46 -10.75 10.29 -1.74
C ARG A 46 -10.66 11.06 -0.43
N LEU A 47 -9.44 11.23 0.05
CA LEU A 47 -9.12 12.17 1.12
C LEU A 47 -8.52 13.42 0.49
N GLU A 48 -8.87 14.58 1.04
CA GLU A 48 -8.33 15.88 0.64
C GLU A 48 -7.78 16.61 1.85
N LEU A 49 -6.58 17.18 1.69
CA LEU A 49 -5.96 18.05 2.67
C LEU A 49 -6.38 19.49 2.37
N GLY A 50 -7.12 20.11 3.29
CA GLY A 50 -7.49 21.51 3.20
C GLY A 50 -6.27 22.44 3.23
N PRO A 51 -6.40 23.68 2.75
CA PRO A 51 -5.36 24.68 2.94
C PRO A 51 -5.09 24.83 4.44
N ALA A 52 -3.82 24.97 4.82
CA ALA A 52 -3.48 25.37 6.18
C ALA A 52 -4.19 26.70 6.43
N SER A 53 -5.13 26.74 7.38
CA SER A 53 -5.85 27.96 7.66
C SER A 53 -4.89 28.95 8.33
N ASP A 54 -4.67 30.09 7.67
CA ASP A 54 -4.09 31.28 8.29
C ASP A 54 -5.13 31.93 9.21
N GLU A 55 -5.64 31.19 10.22
CA GLU A 55 -6.43 31.82 11.26
C GLU A 55 -5.50 32.58 12.22
N SER A 56 -5.22 33.80 11.78
CA SER A 56 -4.84 34.97 12.56
C SER A 56 -5.39 34.96 13.99
N GLY A 57 -4.49 34.78 14.97
CA GLY A 57 -4.75 35.21 16.36
C GLY A 57 -4.17 34.35 17.48
N ALA A 58 -3.73 33.12 17.23
CA ALA A 58 -3.17 32.27 18.29
C ALA A 58 -1.64 32.33 18.29
N GLU A 59 -1.08 33.08 19.24
CA GLU A 59 0.35 33.02 19.57
C GLU A 59 0.74 31.54 19.86
N SER A 60 1.67 31.01 19.06
CA SER A 60 2.44 29.77 19.30
C SER A 60 1.87 28.41 18.85
N GLY A 61 0.84 28.34 18.00
CA GLY A 61 0.37 27.06 17.42
C GLY A 61 0.44 27.08 15.89
N GLY A 62 1.35 26.30 15.29
CA GLY A 62 1.56 26.28 13.82
C GLY A 62 0.27 26.04 13.02
N ALA A 63 0.20 26.61 11.81
CA ALA A 63 -0.92 26.43 10.90
C ALA A 63 -1.11 24.93 10.59
N ARG A 64 -2.32 24.43 10.83
CA ARG A 64 -2.64 22.99 10.85
C ARG A 64 -3.60 22.67 9.72
N SER A 65 -3.27 21.65 8.91
CA SER A 65 -4.01 21.31 7.69
C SER A 65 -5.03 20.21 8.00
N GLN A 66 -6.31 20.51 7.78
CA GLN A 66 -7.42 19.60 8.07
C GLN A 66 -7.58 18.54 6.98
N LEU A 67 -7.87 17.29 7.36
CA LEU A 67 -8.07 16.17 6.41
C LEU A 67 -9.56 15.80 6.29
N THR A 68 -10.08 15.81 5.07
CA THR A 68 -11.50 15.54 4.79
C THR A 68 -11.67 14.27 3.94
N LEU A 69 -12.55 13.37 4.36
CA LEU A 69 -13.06 12.28 3.53
C LEU A 69 -14.15 12.84 2.60
N ALA A 70 -13.72 13.25 1.41
CA ALA A 70 -14.57 13.85 0.39
C ALA A 70 -15.41 12.82 -0.37
N GLU A 71 -14.94 11.58 -0.46
CA GLU A 71 -15.66 10.53 -1.17
C GLU A 71 -15.31 9.13 -0.66
N ALA A 72 -16.30 8.24 -0.58
CA ALA A 72 -16.11 6.81 -0.33
C ALA A 72 -17.32 5.99 -0.82
N ARG A 73 -17.18 5.20 -1.89
CA ARG A 73 -18.31 4.48 -2.50
C ARG A 73 -17.92 3.31 -3.39
N THR A 74 -18.91 2.49 -3.76
CA THR A 74 -18.75 1.35 -4.72
C THR A 74 -19.38 1.59 -6.08
N ARG A 75 -20.20 2.64 -6.18
CA ARG A 75 -20.88 3.03 -7.41
C ARG A 75 -20.76 4.53 -7.57
N TRP A 76 -20.54 4.97 -8.81
CA TRP A 76 -20.65 6.37 -9.17
C TRP A 76 -22.05 6.87 -8.84
N GLY A 77 -22.18 8.11 -8.35
CA GLY A 77 -23.48 8.71 -8.01
C GLY A 77 -24.20 8.10 -6.80
N GLN A 78 -23.59 7.15 -6.09
CA GLN A 78 -24.16 6.57 -4.86
C GLN A 78 -24.39 7.66 -3.81
N ARG A 79 -25.64 7.82 -3.36
CA ARG A 79 -25.98 8.78 -2.30
C ARG A 79 -25.27 8.46 -0.98
N GLY A 80 -24.89 9.51 -0.25
CA GLY A 80 -24.15 9.40 1.02
C GLY A 80 -22.70 8.91 0.84
N GLY A 81 -22.23 8.81 -0.41
CA GLY A 81 -20.87 8.41 -0.75
C GLY A 81 -19.92 9.59 -1.02
N GLY A 82 -20.35 10.82 -0.76
CA GLY A 82 -19.61 12.06 -1.07
C GLY A 82 -20.27 12.89 -2.16
N GLU A 83 -19.45 13.62 -2.92
CA GLU A 83 -19.87 14.50 -4.01
C GLU A 83 -20.68 13.74 -5.09
N ILE A 84 -21.89 14.23 -5.37
CA ILE A 84 -22.79 13.70 -6.40
C ILE A 84 -22.71 14.62 -7.61
N ASP A 85 -22.51 14.06 -8.79
CA ASP A 85 -22.60 14.80 -10.04
C ASP A 85 -24.01 14.64 -10.61
N ASP A 86 -24.73 15.75 -10.72
CA ASP A 86 -26.07 15.79 -11.32
C ASP A 86 -26.01 15.78 -12.86
N GLY A 87 -24.81 15.92 -13.46
CA GLY A 87 -24.60 16.06 -14.91
C GLY A 87 -24.13 14.82 -15.67
N ASP A 88 -23.61 13.80 -14.98
CA ASP A 88 -23.20 12.54 -15.64
C ASP A 88 -24.40 11.59 -15.74
N GLY A 89 -24.94 11.41 -16.95
CA GLY A 89 -26.11 10.57 -17.25
C GLY A 89 -25.95 9.07 -16.93
N ASP A 90 -24.83 8.66 -16.36
CA ASP A 90 -24.65 7.35 -15.75
C ASP A 90 -25.24 7.40 -14.33
N GLY A 91 -26.43 6.82 -14.13
CA GLY A 91 -26.99 6.56 -12.79
C GLY A 91 -26.05 5.67 -11.94
N GLU A 92 -26.51 5.08 -10.83
CA GLU A 92 -25.63 4.34 -9.90
C GLU A 92 -24.80 3.18 -10.52
N ALA A 93 -23.64 3.51 -11.11
CA ALA A 93 -22.85 2.63 -11.96
C ALA A 93 -21.65 2.04 -11.18
N PRO A 94 -21.41 0.72 -11.23
CA PRO A 94 -20.27 0.12 -10.54
C PRO A 94 -18.94 0.55 -11.16
N PHE A 95 -17.89 0.67 -10.34
CA PHE A 95 -16.51 0.98 -10.76
C PHE A 95 -15.81 -0.18 -11.51
N ARG A 96 -16.40 -0.57 -12.64
CA ARG A 96 -15.70 -1.32 -13.69
C ARG A 96 -14.67 -0.41 -14.35
N ASP A 97 -13.79 -0.98 -15.16
CA ASP A 97 -12.57 -0.30 -15.62
C ASP A 97 -12.81 1.04 -16.30
N ALA A 98 -13.78 1.13 -17.22
CA ALA A 98 -14.10 2.40 -17.88
C ALA A 98 -14.60 3.47 -16.88
N VAL A 99 -15.51 3.10 -15.97
CA VAL A 99 -16.06 4.01 -14.95
C VAL A 99 -14.98 4.42 -13.94
N LEU A 100 -14.15 3.46 -13.51
CA LEU A 100 -13.03 3.71 -12.59
C LEU A 100 -11.99 4.63 -13.22
N LEU A 101 -11.60 4.39 -14.48
CA LEU A 101 -10.63 5.25 -15.17
C LEU A 101 -11.18 6.67 -15.29
N ARG A 102 -12.41 6.87 -15.78
CA ARG A 102 -13.02 8.21 -15.82
C ARG A 102 -13.08 8.88 -14.44
N TRP A 103 -13.34 8.11 -13.39
CA TRP A 103 -13.36 8.63 -12.02
C TRP A 103 -11.98 9.12 -11.58
N ILE A 104 -10.95 8.32 -11.83
CA ILE A 104 -9.57 8.69 -11.53
C ILE A 104 -9.16 9.91 -12.37
N ASP A 105 -9.53 9.95 -13.64
CA ASP A 105 -9.21 11.04 -14.58
C ASP A 105 -9.74 12.40 -14.13
N ARG A 106 -10.89 12.41 -13.43
CA ARG A 106 -11.47 13.63 -12.88
C ARG A 106 -10.63 14.25 -11.76
N TRP A 107 -9.95 13.42 -10.97
CA TRP A 107 -9.35 13.83 -9.71
C TRP A 107 -7.82 13.84 -9.72
N VAL A 108 -7.20 13.20 -10.70
CA VAL A 108 -5.75 13.12 -10.79
C VAL A 108 -5.16 14.38 -11.42
N ASP A 109 -4.30 15.03 -10.65
CA ASP A 109 -3.41 16.12 -11.03
C ASP A 109 -2.00 15.88 -10.44
N GLU A 110 -1.14 16.89 -10.54
CA GLU A 110 0.24 16.85 -10.01
C GLU A 110 0.32 16.76 -8.47
N HIS A 111 -0.77 17.06 -7.76
CA HIS A 111 -0.87 17.01 -6.30
C HIS A 111 -1.63 15.76 -5.80
N THR A 112 -1.81 14.77 -6.66
CA THR A 112 -2.60 13.57 -6.37
C THR A 112 -1.74 12.31 -6.33
N VAL A 113 -1.93 11.50 -5.29
CA VAL A 113 -1.41 10.13 -5.22
C VAL A 113 -2.55 9.11 -5.18
N THR A 114 -2.38 8.01 -5.90
CA THR A 114 -3.36 6.92 -5.97
C THR A 114 -2.80 5.62 -5.41
N ALA A 115 -3.48 5.03 -4.43
CA ALA A 115 -3.12 3.79 -3.77
C ALA A 115 -4.05 2.64 -4.16
N PHE A 116 -3.50 1.52 -4.62
CA PHE A 116 -4.24 0.31 -4.96
C PHE A 116 -3.99 -0.80 -3.94
N ASP A 117 -5.06 -1.46 -3.48
CA ASP A 117 -4.97 -2.60 -2.54
C ASP A 117 -4.60 -3.95 -3.21
N THR A 118 -4.05 -3.90 -4.42
CA THR A 118 -3.79 -5.05 -5.29
C THR A 118 -2.43 -4.98 -5.95
N PRO A 119 -1.83 -6.14 -6.31
CA PRO A 119 -0.54 -6.21 -7.00
C PRO A 119 -0.50 -5.37 -8.28
N LEU A 120 0.24 -4.27 -8.25
CA LEU A 120 0.47 -3.43 -9.44
C LEU A 120 1.60 -4.00 -10.32
N THR A 121 2.43 -4.86 -9.76
CA THR A 121 3.49 -5.57 -10.47
C THR A 121 3.24 -7.07 -10.43
N LEU A 122 3.41 -7.73 -11.57
CA LEU A 122 3.30 -9.20 -11.68
C LEU A 122 4.57 -9.88 -11.16
N PRO A 123 4.48 -11.14 -10.67
CA PRO A 123 5.63 -11.92 -10.25
C PRO A 123 6.75 -11.96 -11.30
N PRO A 124 8.03 -12.05 -10.87
CA PRO A 124 9.18 -11.92 -11.77
C PRO A 124 9.18 -12.94 -12.91
N CYS A 125 8.78 -14.19 -12.67
CA CYS A 125 8.73 -15.18 -13.75
C CYS A 125 7.62 -14.93 -14.78
N VAL A 126 6.56 -14.21 -14.43
CA VAL A 126 5.44 -13.89 -15.36
C VAL A 126 5.81 -12.74 -16.30
N ARG A 127 6.69 -11.84 -15.86
CA ARG A 127 7.23 -10.74 -16.67
C ARG A 127 8.55 -11.08 -17.37
N CYS A 128 9.11 -12.26 -17.11
CA CYS A 128 10.38 -12.72 -17.68
C CYS A 128 10.24 -13.06 -19.17
N GLN A 129 11.24 -12.68 -19.97
CA GLN A 129 11.29 -12.96 -21.42
C GLN A 129 12.36 -14.02 -21.79
N LEU A 130 13.09 -14.56 -20.81
CA LEU A 130 14.12 -15.56 -21.04
C LEU A 130 13.53 -16.93 -21.35
N GLN A 131 14.26 -17.75 -22.11
CA GLN A 131 14.01 -19.19 -22.14
C GLN A 131 14.29 -19.76 -20.74
N CYS A 132 13.23 -20.17 -20.04
CA CYS A 132 13.30 -20.48 -18.61
C CYS A 132 14.19 -21.71 -18.33
N PRO A 133 15.30 -21.57 -17.58
CA PRO A 133 16.14 -22.70 -17.19
C PRO A 133 15.62 -23.44 -15.93
N GLY A 134 14.46 -23.03 -15.40
CA GLY A 134 13.96 -23.47 -14.09
C GLY A 134 14.47 -22.60 -12.93
N VAL A 135 13.78 -22.64 -11.79
CA VAL A 135 14.04 -21.75 -10.63
C VAL A 135 15.45 -21.95 -10.05
N GLU A 136 15.92 -23.18 -9.96
CA GLU A 136 17.24 -23.51 -9.38
C GLU A 136 18.40 -22.93 -10.19
N ALA A 137 18.30 -22.95 -11.52
CA ALA A 137 19.32 -22.43 -12.44
C ALA A 137 19.06 -20.98 -12.90
N CYS A 138 17.99 -20.35 -12.42
CA CYS A 138 17.61 -19.01 -12.86
C CYS A 138 18.62 -17.95 -12.41
N THR A 139 19.05 -17.12 -13.36
CA THR A 139 19.99 -16.00 -13.17
C THR A 139 19.31 -14.64 -13.07
N VAL A 140 17.97 -14.57 -13.23
CA VAL A 140 17.22 -13.32 -13.02
C VAL A 140 17.47 -12.84 -11.58
N PRO A 141 17.99 -11.61 -11.37
CA PRO A 141 18.50 -11.19 -10.06
C PRO A 141 17.52 -11.38 -8.90
N VAL A 142 16.27 -10.96 -9.07
CA VAL A 142 15.24 -11.09 -8.02
C VAL A 142 14.86 -12.56 -7.76
N VAL A 143 14.88 -13.43 -8.77
CA VAL A 143 14.62 -14.87 -8.58
C VAL A 143 15.78 -15.54 -7.83
N ALA A 144 17.02 -15.18 -8.17
CA ALA A 144 18.21 -15.65 -7.46
C ALA A 144 18.22 -15.17 -6.00
N TRP A 145 17.78 -13.92 -5.76
CA TRP A 145 17.57 -13.39 -4.40
C TRP A 145 16.51 -14.20 -3.65
N MET A 146 15.34 -14.46 -4.26
CA MET A 146 14.26 -15.24 -3.63
C MET A 146 14.72 -16.64 -3.26
N ARG A 147 15.47 -17.32 -4.12
CA ARG A 147 16.04 -18.66 -3.84
C ARG A 147 16.98 -18.64 -2.64
N ARG A 148 17.84 -17.61 -2.53
CA ARG A 148 18.82 -17.48 -1.44
C ARG A 148 18.16 -17.21 -0.09
N HIS A 149 17.16 -16.34 -0.05
CA HIS A 149 16.59 -15.83 1.21
C HIS A 149 15.26 -16.51 1.61
N GLY A 150 14.56 -17.13 0.66
CA GLY A 150 13.19 -17.60 0.82
C GLY A 150 12.94 -18.48 2.05
N GLU A 151 13.80 -19.47 2.28
CA GLU A 151 13.70 -20.38 3.43
C GLU A 151 13.65 -19.65 4.78
N HIS A 152 14.38 -18.53 4.91
CA HIS A 152 14.49 -17.76 6.15
C HIS A 152 13.36 -16.73 6.31
N LEU A 153 12.75 -16.31 5.19
CA LEU A 153 11.72 -15.27 5.17
C LEU A 153 10.31 -15.82 5.34
N VAL A 154 10.04 -17.04 4.87
CA VAL A 154 8.72 -17.67 5.00
C VAL A 154 8.46 -18.07 6.45
N ILE A 155 7.44 -17.46 7.07
CA ILE A 155 7.03 -17.77 8.44
C ILE A 155 5.93 -18.83 8.44
N ARG A 156 5.02 -18.78 7.47
CA ARG A 156 3.88 -19.68 7.39
C ARG A 156 4.31 -21.01 6.78
N LYS A 157 4.81 -21.90 7.64
CA LYS A 157 4.89 -23.33 7.35
C LYS A 157 3.46 -23.87 7.31
N GLY A 158 2.82 -23.81 6.14
CA GLY A 158 1.59 -24.57 5.93
C GLY A 158 1.87 -26.02 6.29
N ARG A 159 1.10 -26.59 7.23
CA ARG A 159 1.21 -28.01 7.57
C ARG A 159 1.13 -28.83 6.27
N SER A 160 2.07 -29.79 6.13
CA SER A 160 1.88 -31.10 5.48
C SER A 160 2.58 -31.42 4.16
N ASP A 161 3.50 -30.61 3.61
CA ASP A 161 4.26 -31.07 2.43
C ASP A 161 5.76 -30.70 2.50
N PRO A 162 6.63 -31.65 2.89
CA PRO A 162 8.09 -31.48 2.87
C PRO A 162 8.66 -31.19 1.46
N GLY A 163 7.93 -31.52 0.40
CA GLY A 163 8.34 -31.29 -0.98
C GLY A 163 7.93 -29.94 -1.56
N LYS A 164 7.14 -29.14 -0.82
CA LYS A 164 6.69 -27.83 -1.31
C LYS A 164 7.88 -26.86 -1.33
N PRO A 165 8.16 -26.18 -2.46
CA PRO A 165 9.24 -25.20 -2.53
C PRO A 165 8.96 -24.01 -1.61
N TRP A 166 10.03 -23.47 -1.00
CA TRP A 166 9.96 -22.28 -0.14
C TRP A 166 9.44 -21.05 -0.89
N VAL A 167 9.80 -20.93 -2.16
CA VAL A 167 9.43 -19.79 -3.00
C VAL A 167 8.88 -20.26 -4.34
N THR A 168 7.91 -19.51 -4.84
CA THR A 168 7.26 -19.76 -6.12
C THR A 168 7.28 -18.46 -6.92
N PRO A 169 8.39 -18.13 -7.61
CA PRO A 169 8.60 -16.82 -8.26
C PRO A 169 7.66 -16.54 -9.46
N TYR A 170 6.84 -17.53 -9.83
CA TYR A 170 5.75 -17.39 -10.80
C TYR A 170 4.41 -17.02 -10.16
N THR A 171 4.27 -17.12 -8.83
CA THR A 171 3.09 -16.66 -8.07
C THR A 171 3.39 -15.60 -7.02
N GLN A 172 4.64 -15.48 -6.59
CA GLN A 172 5.10 -14.62 -5.51
C GLN A 172 6.14 -13.60 -5.99
N ARG A 173 6.21 -12.47 -5.30
CA ARG A 173 7.26 -11.44 -5.42
C ARG A 173 8.24 -11.49 -4.25
N ALA A 174 9.44 -10.96 -4.44
CA ALA A 174 10.44 -10.85 -3.37
C ALA A 174 9.93 -9.99 -2.20
N THR A 175 9.19 -8.93 -2.52
CA THR A 175 8.64 -7.98 -1.55
C THR A 175 7.58 -8.61 -0.67
N GLU A 176 6.82 -9.57 -1.19
CA GLU A 176 5.84 -10.34 -0.41
C GLU A 176 6.53 -11.21 0.66
N LEU A 177 7.70 -11.79 0.37
CA LEU A 177 8.47 -12.56 1.34
C LEU A 177 9.01 -11.68 2.48
N LEU A 178 9.50 -10.48 2.16
CA LEU A 178 9.95 -9.52 3.17
C LEU A 178 8.81 -9.09 4.08
N LEU A 179 7.65 -8.73 3.50
CA LEU A 179 6.48 -8.33 4.28
C LEU A 179 5.89 -9.49 5.09
N GLU A 180 5.94 -10.73 4.58
CA GLU A 180 5.58 -11.91 5.36
C GLU A 180 6.49 -12.05 6.58
N ARG A 181 7.81 -11.92 6.40
CA ARG A 181 8.77 -11.96 7.50
C ARG A 181 8.52 -10.86 8.53
N ALA A 182 8.08 -9.68 8.07
CA ALA A 182 7.65 -8.58 8.93
C ALA A 182 6.24 -8.77 9.54
N THR A 183 5.62 -9.93 9.37
CA THR A 183 4.28 -10.30 9.87
C THR A 183 3.12 -9.48 9.30
N LEU A 184 3.31 -8.84 8.15
CA LEU A 184 2.33 -7.96 7.49
C LEU A 184 1.35 -8.69 6.57
N GLN A 185 1.56 -10.01 6.40
CA GLN A 185 0.61 -10.93 5.77
C GLN A 185 0.09 -10.51 4.37
N PRO A 186 0.97 -10.10 3.44
CA PRO A 186 0.56 -9.78 2.08
C PRO A 186 -0.06 -11.03 1.43
N ARG A 187 -0.89 -10.81 0.41
CA ARG A 187 -1.37 -11.90 -0.44
C ARG A 187 -0.35 -12.10 -1.56
N GLU A 188 -0.08 -13.36 -1.88
CA GLU A 188 0.74 -13.70 -3.06
C GLU A 188 0.08 -13.13 -4.31
N ALA A 189 0.85 -12.46 -5.18
CA ALA A 189 0.31 -11.71 -6.29
C ALA A 189 -0.58 -12.54 -7.24
N LEU A 190 -0.21 -13.81 -7.48
CA LEU A 190 -1.02 -14.75 -8.25
C LEU A 190 -1.45 -15.97 -7.42
N GLY A 191 -1.57 -15.80 -6.11
CA GLY A 191 -2.18 -16.80 -5.22
C GLY A 191 -3.67 -17.02 -5.51
N GLN A 192 -4.26 -17.97 -4.79
CA GLN A 192 -5.68 -18.31 -4.92
C GLN A 192 -6.58 -17.08 -4.80
N GLY A 193 -7.37 -16.80 -5.84
CA GLY A 193 -8.28 -15.66 -5.92
C GLY A 193 -7.64 -14.31 -6.27
N MET A 194 -6.31 -14.21 -6.35
CA MET A 194 -5.60 -12.96 -6.69
C MET A 194 -5.30 -12.80 -8.18
N GLY A 195 -5.24 -13.88 -8.95
CA GLY A 195 -4.94 -13.84 -10.39
C GLY A 195 -5.78 -12.81 -11.18
N PRO A 196 -7.13 -12.84 -11.12
CA PRO A 196 -7.96 -11.85 -11.80
C PRO A 196 -7.75 -10.41 -11.30
N LEU A 197 -7.42 -10.22 -10.02
CA LEU A 197 -7.14 -8.91 -9.44
C LEU A 197 -5.81 -8.35 -9.94
N ALA A 198 -4.74 -9.16 -9.93
CA ALA A 198 -3.43 -8.77 -10.43
C ALA A 198 -3.45 -8.48 -11.94
N ALA A 199 -4.17 -9.28 -12.74
CA ALA A 199 -4.34 -9.02 -14.16
C ALA A 199 -5.03 -7.66 -14.42
N ARG A 200 -6.09 -7.37 -13.66
CA ARG A 200 -6.82 -6.11 -13.74
C ARG A 200 -5.99 -4.91 -13.27
N ALA A 201 -5.28 -5.05 -12.16
CA ALA A 201 -4.37 -4.03 -11.65
C ALA A 201 -3.24 -3.74 -12.64
N ALA A 202 -2.66 -4.76 -13.28
CA ALA A 202 -1.66 -4.60 -14.34
C ALA A 202 -2.22 -3.88 -15.58
N TYR A 203 -3.48 -4.14 -15.95
CA TYR A 203 -4.18 -3.39 -17.00
C TYR A 203 -4.36 -1.92 -16.62
N LEU A 204 -4.91 -1.64 -15.42
CA LEU A 204 -5.16 -0.29 -14.94
C LEU A 204 -3.87 0.51 -14.80
N ARG A 205 -2.78 -0.11 -14.30
CA ARG A 205 -1.46 0.52 -14.25
C ARG A 205 -1.00 0.98 -15.63
N ARG A 206 -1.16 0.16 -16.67
CA ARG A 206 -0.80 0.56 -18.05
C ARG A 206 -1.68 1.70 -18.56
N ALA A 207 -2.98 1.66 -18.29
CA ALA A 207 -3.91 2.71 -18.70
C ALA A 207 -3.62 4.06 -18.01
N LEU A 208 -3.16 4.02 -16.75
CA LEU A 208 -2.85 5.19 -15.93
C LEU A 208 -1.41 5.71 -16.12
N ALA A 209 -0.51 4.92 -16.72
CA ALA A 209 0.91 5.26 -16.90
C ALA A 209 1.21 6.64 -17.52
N PRO A 210 0.37 7.22 -18.41
CA PRO A 210 0.62 8.57 -18.92
C PRO A 210 0.55 9.67 -17.85
N ARG A 211 -0.09 9.43 -16.70
CA ARG A 211 -0.35 10.41 -15.64
C ARG A 211 0.18 10.00 -14.28
N LEU A 212 0.23 8.69 -14.04
CA LEU A 212 0.62 8.11 -12.78
C LEU A 212 1.80 7.16 -12.94
N ARG A 213 2.83 7.35 -12.13
CA ARG A 213 4.08 6.61 -12.10
C ARG A 213 4.19 5.79 -10.82
N LEU A 214 4.56 4.52 -10.98
CA LEU A 214 4.70 3.57 -9.88
C LEU A 214 5.78 4.05 -8.89
N ASN A 215 5.48 4.03 -7.60
CA ASN A 215 6.32 4.51 -6.49
C ASN A 215 6.54 6.03 -6.42
N GLU A 216 5.91 6.81 -7.30
CA GLU A 216 5.95 8.29 -7.29
C GLU A 216 4.58 8.89 -6.95
N ASN A 217 3.54 8.57 -7.70
CA ASN A 217 2.16 9.01 -7.42
C ASN A 217 1.12 7.91 -7.72
N LEU A 218 1.59 6.69 -8.02
CA LEU A 218 0.84 5.45 -7.96
C LEU A 218 1.54 4.48 -7.04
N ILE A 219 0.88 4.06 -5.97
CA ILE A 219 1.46 3.13 -5.00
C ILE A 219 0.60 1.89 -4.83
N GLU A 220 1.26 0.75 -4.60
CA GLU A 220 0.59 -0.45 -4.13
C GLU A 220 0.61 -0.45 -2.61
N VAL A 221 -0.52 -0.81 -2.01
CA VAL A 221 -0.70 -0.85 -0.56
C VAL A 221 -1.37 -2.15 -0.14
N HIS A 222 -1.25 -2.49 1.14
CA HIS A 222 -2.04 -3.55 1.74
C HIS A 222 -2.78 -3.01 2.97
N PRO A 223 -4.10 -2.72 2.89
CA PRO A 223 -4.87 -2.14 3.98
C PRO A 223 -4.71 -2.88 5.31
N ARG A 224 -4.60 -4.21 5.26
CA ARG A 224 -4.39 -5.02 6.47
C ARG A 224 -3.01 -4.79 7.07
N ALA A 225 -1.96 -4.64 6.25
CA ALA A 225 -0.63 -4.29 6.74
C ALA A 225 -0.65 -2.91 7.41
N THR A 226 -1.36 -1.93 6.84
CA THR A 226 -1.58 -0.62 7.46
C THR A 226 -2.24 -0.76 8.84
N LEU A 227 -3.34 -1.49 8.95
CA LEU A 227 -4.02 -1.70 10.23
C LEU A 227 -3.18 -2.50 11.23
N ILE A 228 -2.39 -3.48 10.77
CA ILE A 228 -1.46 -4.25 11.61
C ILE A 228 -0.38 -3.33 12.18
N ARG A 229 0.20 -2.45 11.35
CA ARG A 229 1.27 -1.53 11.76
C ARG A 229 0.79 -0.45 12.72
N LEU A 230 -0.39 0.10 12.49
CA LEU A 230 -0.94 1.17 13.32
C LEU A 230 -1.58 0.65 14.62
N PHE A 231 -2.27 -0.50 14.56
CA PHE A 231 -3.14 -0.94 15.66
C PHE A 231 -2.97 -2.40 16.09
N GLY A 232 -2.07 -3.14 15.43
CA GLY A 232 -1.76 -4.53 15.75
C GLY A 232 -2.68 -5.58 15.10
N ALA A 233 -2.11 -6.76 14.86
CA ALA A 233 -2.77 -7.85 14.13
C ALA A 233 -4.05 -8.39 14.79
N ARG A 234 -4.17 -8.28 16.12
CA ARG A 234 -5.37 -8.70 16.84
C ARG A 234 -6.57 -7.81 16.52
N LEU A 235 -6.36 -6.49 16.39
CA LEU A 235 -7.45 -5.57 16.07
C LEU A 235 -7.83 -5.68 14.60
N GLU A 236 -6.85 -5.75 13.68
CA GLU A 236 -7.09 -6.01 12.25
C GLU A 236 -7.98 -7.24 12.05
N ARG A 237 -7.63 -8.36 12.67
CA ARG A 237 -8.36 -9.63 12.53
C ARG A 237 -9.83 -9.49 12.92
N ARG A 238 -10.15 -8.72 13.96
CA ARG A 238 -11.52 -8.52 14.45
C ARG A 238 -12.42 -7.75 13.49
N THR A 239 -11.86 -7.05 12.50
CA THR A 239 -12.67 -6.37 11.46
C THR A 239 -13.25 -7.32 10.41
N ARG A 240 -12.84 -8.60 10.43
CA ARG A 240 -13.19 -9.61 9.41
C ARG A 240 -13.87 -10.85 9.98
N HIS A 241 -13.83 -11.03 11.30
CA HIS A 241 -14.38 -12.21 11.97
C HIS A 241 -15.40 -11.78 13.03
N GLY A 242 -16.54 -12.48 13.06
CA GLY A 242 -17.67 -12.17 13.94
C GLY A 242 -18.97 -12.00 13.16
N SER A 243 -20.04 -11.60 13.85
CA SER A 243 -21.29 -11.22 13.19
C SER A 243 -21.11 -9.93 12.37
N ALA A 244 -22.01 -9.68 11.41
CA ALA A 244 -21.95 -8.46 10.60
C ALA A 244 -21.89 -7.19 11.48
N MET A 245 -22.78 -7.07 12.47
CA MET A 245 -22.81 -5.94 13.39
C MET A 245 -21.49 -5.76 14.14
N GLN A 246 -20.93 -6.85 14.68
CA GLN A 246 -19.62 -6.81 15.36
C GLN A 246 -18.53 -6.32 14.41
N THR A 247 -18.48 -6.80 13.17
CA THR A 247 -17.45 -6.35 12.22
C THR A 247 -17.62 -4.87 11.84
N TRP A 248 -18.84 -4.37 11.76
CA TRP A 248 -19.12 -2.96 11.48
C TRP A 248 -18.67 -2.06 12.62
N GLU A 249 -19.02 -2.40 13.87
CA GLU A 249 -18.57 -1.69 15.06
C GLU A 249 -17.04 -1.65 15.16
N ARG A 250 -16.36 -2.76 14.84
CA ARG A 250 -14.88 -2.81 14.86
C ARG A 250 -14.25 -1.94 13.77
N ARG A 251 -14.86 -1.85 12.59
CA ARG A 251 -14.40 -0.95 11.53
C ARG A 251 -14.68 0.51 11.87
N LYS A 252 -15.78 0.80 12.56
CA LYS A 252 -16.10 2.13 13.07
C LYS A 252 -15.08 2.60 14.11
N ASP A 253 -14.78 1.77 15.11
CA ASP A 253 -13.72 2.03 16.11
C ASP A 253 -12.36 2.28 15.43
N LEU A 254 -12.01 1.51 14.39
CA LEU A 254 -10.78 1.76 13.64
C LEU A 254 -10.80 3.03 12.79
N LEU A 255 -11.94 3.40 12.21
CA LEU A 255 -12.08 4.65 11.46
C LEU A 255 -11.94 5.86 12.38
N GLU A 256 -12.54 5.79 13.58
CA GLU A 256 -12.39 6.81 14.62
C GLU A 256 -10.91 6.92 15.08
N ARG A 257 -10.23 5.79 15.30
CA ARG A 257 -8.79 5.78 15.62
C ARG A 257 -7.91 6.34 14.51
N LEU A 258 -8.23 6.07 13.24
CA LEU A 258 -7.53 6.69 12.11
C LEU A 258 -7.73 8.21 12.13
N GLY A 259 -8.95 8.66 12.41
CA GLY A 259 -9.27 10.08 12.57
C GLY A 259 -8.53 10.75 13.73
N GLN A 260 -8.18 10.02 14.79
CA GLN A 260 -7.36 10.50 15.91
C GLN A 260 -5.86 10.57 15.59
N LEU A 261 -5.38 9.84 14.57
CA LEU A 261 -4.00 9.91 14.11
C LEU A 261 -3.73 11.11 13.20
N VAL A 262 -4.79 11.82 12.79
CA VAL A 262 -4.75 13.04 11.99
C VAL A 262 -5.46 14.14 12.76
N GLU A 263 -5.33 15.38 12.30
CA GLU A 263 -5.88 16.56 13.00
C GLU A 263 -7.39 16.72 12.74
N GLY A 264 -8.16 15.73 13.17
CA GLY A 264 -9.62 15.70 13.04
C GLY A 264 -10.06 15.36 11.61
N LEU A 265 -10.35 14.08 11.37
CA LEU A 265 -10.96 13.64 10.10
C LEU A 265 -12.39 14.20 9.97
N GLU A 266 -12.63 14.98 8.93
CA GLU A 266 -13.96 15.41 8.54
C GLU A 266 -14.58 14.52 7.47
N PHE A 267 -15.90 14.62 7.30
CA PHE A 267 -16.66 13.89 6.29
C PHE A 267 -17.48 14.88 5.46
N ASP A 268 -17.19 15.03 4.16
CA ASP A 268 -18.04 15.82 3.26
C ASP A 268 -19.10 14.90 2.64
N ARG A 269 -20.32 14.94 3.18
CA ARG A 269 -21.48 14.17 2.66
C ARG A 269 -21.23 12.65 2.54
N VAL A 270 -20.16 12.14 3.14
CA VAL A 270 -19.85 10.72 3.27
C VAL A 270 -20.43 10.20 4.58
N TRP A 271 -21.31 9.22 4.52
CA TRP A 271 -21.88 8.60 5.71
C TRP A 271 -20.92 7.53 6.27
N PRO A 272 -20.45 7.64 7.53
CA PRO A 272 -19.53 6.65 8.10
C PRO A 272 -20.07 5.21 8.08
N ASP A 273 -21.39 5.06 8.22
CA ASP A 273 -22.08 3.77 8.14
C ASP A 273 -21.90 3.09 6.77
N LEU A 274 -21.88 3.86 5.68
CA LEU A 274 -21.64 3.35 4.33
C LEU A 274 -20.21 2.79 4.22
N VAL A 275 -19.24 3.48 4.83
CA VAL A 275 -17.83 3.07 4.85
C VAL A 275 -17.65 1.74 5.58
N VAL A 276 -18.19 1.61 6.80
CA VAL A 276 -17.89 0.45 7.67
C VAL A 276 -18.68 -0.82 7.30
N ARG A 277 -19.87 -0.66 6.72
CA ARG A 277 -20.72 -1.80 6.32
C ARG A 277 -20.11 -2.58 5.15
N ASN A 278 -19.42 -1.90 4.23
CA ASN A 278 -18.77 -2.51 3.08
C ASN A 278 -17.25 -2.59 3.27
N VAL A 279 -16.71 -3.80 3.36
CA VAL A 279 -15.27 -4.02 3.57
C VAL A 279 -14.40 -3.42 2.47
N HIS A 280 -14.88 -3.34 1.24
CA HIS A 280 -14.14 -2.74 0.13
C HIS A 280 -14.08 -1.23 0.23
N VAL A 281 -15.18 -0.57 0.64
CA VAL A 281 -15.17 0.88 0.90
C VAL A 281 -14.24 1.18 2.08
N PHE A 282 -14.34 0.41 3.16
CA PHE A 282 -13.41 0.52 4.29
C PHE A 282 -11.95 0.36 3.87
N HIS A 283 -11.62 -0.65 3.05
CA HIS A 283 -10.26 -0.84 2.54
C HIS A 283 -9.81 0.27 1.58
N ALA A 284 -10.71 0.84 0.77
CA ALA A 284 -10.39 2.00 -0.06
C ALA A 284 -10.03 3.21 0.82
N VAL A 285 -10.80 3.47 1.89
CA VAL A 285 -10.48 4.52 2.87
C VAL A 285 -9.13 4.28 3.54
N VAL A 286 -8.85 3.06 4.01
CA VAL A 286 -7.54 2.72 4.59
C VAL A 286 -6.40 2.87 3.56
N SER A 287 -6.65 2.58 2.28
CA SER A 287 -5.67 2.79 1.20
C SER A 287 -5.38 4.28 1.00
N ALA A 288 -6.41 5.13 1.02
CA ALA A 288 -6.25 6.59 0.96
C ALA A 288 -5.46 7.12 2.17
N PHE A 289 -5.74 6.63 3.38
CA PHE A 289 -4.93 6.95 4.57
C PHE A 289 -3.48 6.48 4.45
N THR A 290 -3.26 5.31 3.83
CA THR A 290 -1.90 4.81 3.59
C THR A 290 -1.14 5.74 2.65
N ALA A 291 -1.77 6.24 1.60
CA ALA A 291 -1.20 7.26 0.72
C ALA A 291 -0.93 8.58 1.44
N TYR A 292 -1.84 9.03 2.31
CA TYR A 292 -1.64 10.21 3.16
C TYR A 292 -0.40 10.05 4.03
N PHE A 293 -0.32 8.98 4.83
CA PHE A 293 0.85 8.76 5.70
C PHE A 293 2.13 8.60 4.88
N TRP A 294 2.10 7.90 3.74
CA TRP A 294 3.26 7.77 2.85
C TRP A 294 3.78 9.10 2.30
N ALA A 295 2.88 10.05 2.07
CA ALA A 295 3.24 11.39 1.59
C ALA A 295 3.82 12.26 2.70
N GLN A 296 3.27 12.15 3.93
CA GLN A 296 3.63 12.99 5.07
C GLN A 296 4.81 12.45 5.89
N GLU A 297 4.99 11.14 5.93
CA GLU A 297 6.03 10.46 6.68
C GLU A 297 7.03 9.92 5.67
N SER A 298 8.31 10.27 5.79
CA SER A 298 9.36 9.99 4.81
C SER A 298 9.71 8.49 4.66
N TRP A 299 8.76 7.69 4.16
CA TRP A 299 8.88 6.24 3.98
C TRP A 299 9.91 5.94 2.89
N CYS A 300 10.82 5.03 3.21
CA CYS A 300 12.00 4.67 2.42
C CYS A 300 11.89 3.28 1.76
N GLY A 301 10.83 2.51 2.03
CA GLY A 301 10.59 1.22 1.38
C GLY A 301 11.07 0.04 2.25
N PRO A 302 11.85 -0.92 1.73
CA PRO A 302 12.30 -2.09 2.51
C PRO A 302 13.01 -1.76 3.82
N GLN A 303 13.74 -0.65 3.88
CA GLN A 303 14.46 -0.20 5.07
C GLN A 303 13.51 0.09 6.24
N ASP A 304 12.27 0.50 5.97
CA ASP A 304 11.25 0.78 6.99
C ASP A 304 10.83 -0.47 7.77
N LEU A 305 11.16 -1.67 7.26
CA LEU A 305 10.91 -2.93 7.96
C LEU A 305 11.86 -3.14 9.15
N LEU A 306 13.03 -2.48 9.16
CA LEU A 306 14.11 -2.74 10.11
C LEU A 306 13.98 -1.98 11.44
N ALA A 307 13.06 -1.01 11.54
CA ALA A 307 12.93 -0.05 12.66
C ALA A 307 12.62 -0.65 14.06
N LYS A 308 12.49 -1.97 14.22
CA LYS A 308 12.30 -2.65 15.53
C LYS A 308 13.11 -3.94 15.69
N ALA A 309 14.12 -4.19 14.87
CA ALA A 309 14.81 -5.47 14.87
C ALA A 309 15.94 -5.54 15.90
N GLU A 310 15.65 -5.37 17.21
CA GLU A 310 16.66 -5.69 18.25
C GLU A 310 16.85 -7.22 18.41
N ASP A 311 15.94 -8.08 17.94
CA ASP A 311 16.04 -9.54 18.14
C ASP A 311 15.89 -10.42 16.88
N GLN A 312 15.95 -9.85 15.66
CA GLN A 312 15.93 -10.61 14.39
C GLN A 312 16.90 -10.07 13.32
N ALA A 313 17.88 -9.27 13.75
CA ALA A 313 18.65 -8.35 12.93
C ALA A 313 19.50 -8.97 11.81
N GLY A 314 19.84 -10.26 11.84
CA GLY A 314 20.76 -10.85 10.86
C GLY A 314 20.13 -11.04 9.47
N HIS A 315 19.19 -11.98 9.35
CA HIS A 315 18.72 -12.42 8.04
C HIS A 315 17.79 -11.41 7.35
N LEU A 316 16.90 -10.73 8.08
CA LEU A 316 16.01 -9.75 7.47
C LEU A 316 16.79 -8.52 6.98
N ALA A 317 17.71 -7.99 7.79
CA ALA A 317 18.53 -6.85 7.37
C ALA A 317 19.43 -7.21 6.19
N ARG A 318 20.06 -8.38 6.21
CA ARG A 318 20.84 -8.89 5.07
C ARG A 318 19.99 -9.07 3.82
N ALA A 319 18.77 -9.61 3.95
CA ALA A 319 17.87 -9.79 2.82
C ALA A 319 17.45 -8.44 2.23
N VAL A 320 17.15 -7.44 3.09
CA VAL A 320 16.84 -6.07 2.68
C VAL A 320 18.03 -5.41 1.98
N ASP A 321 19.22 -5.52 2.55
CA ASP A 321 20.47 -4.97 1.97
C ASP A 321 20.79 -5.61 0.61
N GLU A 322 20.80 -6.94 0.52
CA GLU A 322 21.06 -7.66 -0.73
C GLU A 322 19.96 -7.47 -1.79
N LEU A 323 18.73 -7.08 -1.40
CA LEU A 323 17.69 -6.77 -2.38
C LEU A 323 18.02 -5.48 -3.12
N GLY A 324 18.71 -4.53 -2.48
CA GLY A 324 19.07 -3.24 -3.06
C GLY A 324 17.87 -2.55 -3.68
N ASP A 325 17.99 -2.14 -4.94
CA ASP A 325 16.93 -1.45 -5.69
C ASP A 325 15.99 -2.40 -6.46
N LEU A 326 16.18 -3.73 -6.37
CA LEU A 326 15.37 -4.70 -7.12
C LEU A 326 13.87 -4.61 -6.79
N TRP A 327 13.51 -4.09 -5.61
CA TRP A 327 12.12 -3.86 -5.23
C TRP A 327 11.41 -2.82 -6.10
N LEU A 328 12.13 -1.86 -6.70
CA LEU A 328 11.53 -0.85 -7.58
C LEU A 328 10.93 -1.52 -8.83
N GLU A 329 11.63 -2.52 -9.37
CA GLU A 329 11.15 -3.30 -10.51
C GLU A 329 10.12 -4.37 -10.12
N ASP A 330 10.32 -5.03 -8.96
CA ASP A 330 9.42 -6.07 -8.47
C ASP A 330 8.12 -5.50 -7.88
N GLY A 331 8.09 -4.18 -7.61
CA GLY A 331 6.99 -3.47 -6.98
C GLY A 331 7.01 -3.63 -5.46
N TRP A 332 6.70 -2.55 -4.74
CA TRP A 332 6.65 -2.53 -3.28
C TRP A 332 5.25 -2.32 -2.74
N ILE A 333 4.95 -3.01 -1.66
CA ILE A 333 3.70 -2.86 -0.91
C ILE A 333 3.97 -1.87 0.22
N TRP A 334 3.55 -0.63 0.03
CA TRP A 334 3.70 0.41 1.03
C TRP A 334 2.77 0.16 2.22
N ALA A 335 3.35 0.25 3.42
CA ALA A 335 2.66 0.18 4.69
C ALA A 335 3.46 1.01 5.73
N PRO A 336 2.81 1.54 6.77
CA PRO A 336 3.49 2.36 7.77
C PRO A 336 4.70 1.65 8.37
N PRO A 337 5.81 2.38 8.60
CA PRO A 337 6.91 1.90 9.40
C PRO A 337 6.43 1.48 10.80
N SER A 338 7.25 0.68 11.47
CA SER A 338 6.92 0.22 12.81
C SER A 338 6.94 1.36 13.83
N ARG A 339 5.77 1.91 14.20
CA ARG A 339 5.67 2.93 15.25
C ARG A 339 5.98 2.28 16.62
N VAL A 340 7.00 2.77 17.33
CA VAL A 340 7.27 2.33 18.71
C VAL A 340 6.09 2.78 19.59
N PRO A 341 5.40 1.89 20.30
CA PRO A 341 4.43 2.32 21.30
C PRO A 341 5.23 2.93 22.45
N GLY A 342 5.36 4.27 22.49
CA GLY A 342 6.05 4.95 23.58
C GLY A 342 6.63 6.33 23.31
N THR A 343 6.75 6.78 22.06
CA THR A 343 7.20 8.15 21.77
C THR A 343 6.06 8.95 21.18
N SER A 344 5.12 9.36 22.04
CA SER A 344 4.49 10.66 21.83
C SER A 344 5.63 11.67 21.87
N SER A 345 6.00 12.24 20.73
CA SER A 345 6.79 13.47 20.69
C SER A 345 6.02 14.50 21.48
N SER A 346 6.48 14.72 22.71
CA SER A 346 6.11 15.89 23.48
C SER A 346 7.02 16.97 22.94
N ASP A 347 6.50 17.76 22.01
CA ASP A 347 6.96 19.13 21.74
C ASP A 347 5.72 20.01 21.74
#